data_AF-A0A2V0PC53-F1
#
_entry.id   AF-A0A2V0PC53-F1
#
_cell.length_a   1.000
_cell.length_b   1.000
_cell.length_c   1.000
_cell.angle_alpha   90.00
_cell.angle_beta   90.00
_cell.angle_gamma   90.00
#
_symmetry.space_group_name_H-M   'P 1'
#
loop_
_entity.id
_entity.type
_entity.pdbx_description
1 polymer ?
#
loop_
_entity_poly.entity_id
_entity_poly.type
_entity_poly.pdbx_seq_one_letter_code
_entity_poly.pdbx_strand_id
1 'polypeptide(L)'
;MAVQLPRLERCSSGEASGASSGDGDACAEAAPASTSSRAPSSSFEGFGRHLCSSSRDSGSDSSSSSSDAASSGSGGGRDECQAGSSGVSSSGNGASGGGGSSGGGGGGSSGSGGASSAPHAFHSCAGAGGMRSPGRQSPRGACASALALLLALCLAAPRGAAAFGTEISSSVALFRYVDLNVAEYLSGTNATRCVHMVNRAGRTGSSKINFVISHYFVDEDKDFVVDYYCLKLEDSPKCSPATPELVARWTSLFKPCLKYAVDMGFDIAFTPHLDDGLNNGQWRNAMRINPVEKYGGMSYFDVVLGPLAEAMGATLLENTRVWYALQGEMSAMVTSYPREHRKLLPYIKQIILGDHPEWADNVRVGVSTNFNKLCGMEACQAADVKKMDVAGMKELYDAVDFVGISSYPRYHGKLAEMEDSTQMFDQELKLFGIDLVKLINTEGKEFVFNEFGIGGGASVSGDAPARTWAQVDNGPFFGVYGPYTRKLDPWRLFLPYNVLVGTRQAMHEWYTAATMWLARKGGPTWRVDHVFMWNLNSWDVQAIHMESTTKEGSYRDEAVYGIIRSHNLMTRGLTGYDAPGSLPPY
;
A
#
# COMPACT_ATOMS: atom_id res chain seq x y z
N MET A 1 -0.03 12.60 -37.05
CA MET A 1 0.55 11.47 -37.81
C MET A 1 -0.04 10.21 -37.21
N ALA A 2 -0.70 9.35 -37.99
CA ALA A 2 -1.31 8.12 -37.46
C ALA A 2 -0.20 7.10 -37.17
N VAL A 3 0.10 6.87 -35.89
CA VAL A 3 1.06 5.87 -35.45
C VAL A 3 0.42 4.50 -35.61
N GLN A 4 0.99 3.69 -36.51
CA GLN A 4 0.55 2.34 -36.79
C GLN A 4 1.04 1.44 -35.64
N LEU A 5 0.12 1.01 -34.77
CA LEU A 5 0.39 0.09 -33.67
C LEU A 5 1.00 -1.22 -34.22
N PRO A 6 1.97 -1.84 -33.51
CA PRO A 6 2.41 -3.19 -33.85
C PRO A 6 1.21 -4.14 -33.72
N ARG A 7 0.83 -4.75 -34.85
CA ARG A 7 -0.14 -5.86 -34.88
C ARG A 7 0.45 -6.99 -34.04
N LEU A 8 -0.21 -7.30 -32.91
CA LEU A 8 -0.11 -8.62 -32.29
C LEU A 8 -0.64 -9.63 -33.31
N GLU A 9 0.26 -10.46 -33.84
CA GLU A 9 -0.07 -11.48 -34.84
C GLU A 9 -1.12 -12.44 -34.28
N ARG A 10 -2.30 -12.46 -34.92
CA ARG A 10 -3.27 -13.54 -34.77
C ARG A 10 -2.68 -14.79 -35.41
N CYS A 11 -2.59 -15.88 -34.65
CA CYS A 11 -2.53 -17.22 -35.23
C CYS A 11 -3.80 -17.44 -36.07
N SER A 12 -3.69 -17.34 -37.39
CA SER A 12 -4.74 -17.71 -38.32
C SER A 12 -4.73 -19.23 -38.50
N SER A 13 -5.82 -19.89 -38.08
CA SER A 13 -6.17 -21.21 -38.59
C SER A 13 -6.48 -21.11 -40.09
N GLY A 14 -5.78 -21.93 -40.87
CA GLY A 14 -5.93 -21.98 -42.33
C GLY A 14 -7.32 -22.44 -42.76
N GLU A 15 -7.76 -21.85 -43.87
CA GLU A 15 -8.94 -22.25 -44.64
C GLU A 15 -8.78 -23.67 -45.20
N ALA A 16 -9.86 -24.45 -45.16
CA ALA A 16 -10.08 -25.57 -46.06
C ALA A 16 -11.51 -25.48 -46.62
N SER A 17 -11.60 -25.16 -47.90
CA SER A 17 -12.77 -25.33 -48.76
C SER A 17 -13.08 -26.81 -48.96
N GLY A 18 -14.34 -27.23 -48.85
CA GLY A 18 -14.75 -28.60 -49.19
C GLY A 18 -16.26 -28.82 -49.14
N ALA A 19 -16.80 -29.40 -50.21
CA ALA A 19 -18.21 -29.45 -50.59
C ALA A 19 -19.11 -30.42 -49.80
N SER A 20 -20.39 -30.29 -50.12
CA SER A 20 -21.59 -30.97 -49.65
C SER A 20 -21.70 -32.49 -49.85
N SER A 21 -22.66 -33.05 -49.10
CA SER A 21 -23.54 -34.22 -49.36
C SER A 21 -23.03 -35.61 -48.98
N GLY A 22 -23.88 -36.35 -48.26
CA GLY A 22 -23.82 -37.81 -48.11
C GLY A 22 -24.28 -38.33 -46.75
N ASP A 23 -25.52 -38.84 -46.71
CA ASP A 23 -26.12 -39.65 -45.65
C ASP A 23 -25.28 -40.90 -45.27
N GLY A 24 -25.48 -41.46 -44.07
CA GLY A 24 -25.05 -42.84 -43.80
C GLY A 24 -25.00 -43.26 -42.34
N ASP A 25 -25.95 -44.11 -41.97
CA ASP A 25 -26.21 -44.81 -40.71
C ASP A 25 -25.07 -45.64 -40.06
N ALA A 26 -25.15 -45.71 -38.72
CA ALA A 26 -25.14 -46.89 -37.84
C ALA A 26 -23.90 -47.78 -37.54
N CYS A 27 -23.87 -48.14 -36.24
CA CYS A 27 -23.46 -49.41 -35.60
C CYS A 27 -21.97 -49.75 -35.35
N ALA A 28 -21.63 -49.65 -34.06
CA ALA A 28 -21.23 -50.75 -33.15
C ALA A 28 -19.91 -51.53 -33.30
N GLU A 29 -19.33 -51.74 -32.11
CA GLU A 29 -18.58 -52.89 -31.59
C GLU A 29 -17.03 -52.99 -31.64
N ALA A 30 -16.56 -53.49 -30.47
CA ALA A 30 -15.39 -54.34 -30.21
C ALA A 30 -14.02 -53.69 -29.93
N ALA A 31 -13.68 -53.70 -28.63
CA ALA A 31 -12.32 -53.95 -28.14
C ALA A 31 -11.92 -55.42 -28.46
N PRO A 32 -10.62 -55.83 -28.40
CA PRO A 32 -10.02 -56.16 -27.09
C PRO A 32 -8.48 -56.03 -26.95
N ALA A 33 -8.09 -55.87 -25.68
CA ALA A 33 -7.05 -56.59 -24.93
C ALA A 33 -5.53 -56.57 -25.29
N SER A 34 -4.78 -56.21 -24.23
CA SER A 34 -3.55 -56.88 -23.68
C SER A 34 -2.20 -56.60 -24.36
N THR A 35 -1.02 -56.55 -23.70
CA THR A 35 -0.52 -57.15 -22.44
C THR A 35 0.72 -56.40 -21.88
N SER A 36 0.82 -56.31 -20.54
CA SER A 36 1.98 -56.63 -19.64
C SER A 36 3.44 -56.53 -20.15
N SER A 37 4.32 -55.83 -19.40
CA SER A 37 5.30 -56.52 -18.52
C SER A 37 6.25 -55.62 -17.69
N ARG A 38 6.33 -55.97 -16.41
CA ARG A 38 7.46 -56.03 -15.46
C ARG A 38 8.32 -54.80 -15.07
N ALA A 39 8.27 -54.56 -13.75
CA ALA A 39 9.27 -53.91 -12.89
C ALA A 39 10.61 -54.69 -12.81
N PRO A 40 11.64 -54.10 -12.17
CA PRO A 40 11.87 -54.51 -10.78
C PRO A 40 12.13 -53.37 -9.79
N SER A 41 11.87 -53.72 -8.54
CA SER A 41 12.09 -53.04 -7.27
C SER A 41 13.55 -52.69 -6.96
N SER A 42 13.74 -51.54 -6.30
CA SER A 42 14.70 -51.46 -5.18
C SER A 42 14.18 -50.49 -4.11
N SER A 43 14.23 -50.99 -2.90
CA SER A 43 13.93 -50.38 -1.61
C SER A 43 14.93 -49.29 -1.22
N PHE A 44 14.46 -48.20 -0.61
CA PHE A 44 15.16 -47.59 0.51
C PHE A 44 14.19 -46.77 1.38
N GLU A 45 14.30 -47.01 2.69
CA GLU A 45 13.51 -46.45 3.78
C GLU A 45 13.89 -44.98 4.06
N GLY A 46 12.96 -44.24 4.69
CA GLY A 46 13.36 -43.24 5.69
C GLY A 46 12.62 -41.89 5.64
N PHE A 47 11.83 -41.65 6.70
CA PHE A 47 11.45 -40.36 7.28
C PHE A 47 10.25 -39.58 6.71
N GLY A 48 9.10 -39.81 7.35
CA GLY A 48 8.50 -38.81 8.25
C GLY A 48 7.67 -37.69 7.60
N ARG A 49 6.41 -37.97 7.28
CA ARG A 49 5.37 -36.95 7.05
C ARG A 49 4.36 -36.97 8.20
N HIS A 50 4.21 -35.83 8.89
CA HIS A 50 3.01 -35.55 9.68
C HIS A 50 1.90 -35.10 8.72
N LEU A 51 0.87 -35.94 8.57
CA LEU A 51 -0.40 -35.60 7.94
C LEU A 51 -1.37 -35.18 9.05
N CYS A 52 -1.97 -33.99 8.91
CA CYS A 52 -3.27 -33.71 9.52
C CYS A 52 -4.33 -34.36 8.64
N SER A 53 -4.84 -35.50 9.06
CA SER A 53 -6.13 -36.04 8.60
C SER A 53 -7.19 -35.69 9.63
N SER A 54 -8.29 -35.10 9.15
CA SER A 54 -9.58 -35.23 9.82
C SER A 54 -10.63 -35.54 8.77
N SER A 55 -10.76 -36.83 8.51
CA SER A 55 -11.98 -37.43 7.96
C SER A 55 -13.01 -37.51 9.09
N ARG A 56 -14.24 -37.05 8.85
CA ARG A 56 -15.40 -37.62 9.51
C ARG A 56 -16.52 -37.89 8.52
N ASP A 57 -17.05 -39.08 8.73
CA ASP A 57 -17.97 -39.85 7.92
C ASP A 57 -19.30 -39.19 7.60
N SER A 58 -19.75 -39.54 6.41
CA SER A 58 -21.11 -39.60 5.92
C SER A 58 -22.01 -40.54 6.73
N GLY A 59 -23.21 -40.07 7.05
CA GLY A 59 -24.36 -40.90 7.43
C GLY A 59 -25.63 -40.30 6.83
N SER A 60 -26.29 -41.09 6.00
CA SER A 60 -27.55 -40.82 5.29
C SER A 60 -28.77 -40.97 6.21
N ASP A 61 -29.83 -40.16 6.01
CA ASP A 61 -31.09 -40.61 5.39
C ASP A 61 -32.30 -39.67 5.60
N SER A 62 -33.04 -39.52 4.50
CA SER A 62 -34.51 -39.45 4.37
C SER A 62 -35.31 -38.18 4.72
N SER A 63 -36.05 -37.72 3.69
CA SER A 63 -37.45 -37.21 3.66
C SER A 63 -37.81 -35.97 4.49
N SER A 64 -38.72 -35.05 4.13
CA SER A 64 -39.60 -34.80 2.99
C SER A 64 -40.31 -33.46 3.28
N SER A 65 -40.78 -32.80 2.22
CA SER A 65 -42.01 -31.97 2.14
C SER A 65 -42.20 -30.69 3.00
N SER A 66 -42.36 -29.59 2.23
CA SER A 66 -43.49 -28.64 2.22
C SER A 66 -43.62 -27.48 3.22
N SER A 67 -43.90 -26.33 2.60
CA SER A 67 -44.86 -25.26 2.93
C SER A 67 -44.52 -24.19 3.97
N ASP A 68 -44.47 -22.96 3.44
CA ASP A 68 -45.22 -21.76 3.82
C ASP A 68 -44.95 -20.96 5.11
N ALA A 69 -44.74 -19.67 4.83
CA ALA A 69 -45.36 -18.48 5.43
C ALA A 69 -45.09 -18.10 6.91
N ALA A 70 -44.47 -16.92 7.03
CA ALA A 70 -44.76 -15.80 7.93
C ALA A 70 -45.66 -16.04 9.17
N SER A 71 -45.17 -15.68 10.35
CA SER A 71 -45.68 -14.51 11.11
C SER A 71 -45.02 -14.34 12.48
N SER A 72 -44.97 -13.07 12.88
CA SER A 72 -44.85 -12.46 14.21
C SER A 72 -45.04 -13.31 15.48
N GLY A 73 -44.29 -12.98 16.53
CA GLY A 73 -44.73 -13.25 17.90
C GLY A 73 -43.66 -13.01 18.98
N SER A 74 -43.87 -12.00 19.81
CA SER A 74 -43.09 -11.66 21.01
C SER A 74 -43.34 -12.61 22.19
N GLY A 75 -42.40 -12.63 23.14
CA GLY A 75 -42.51 -13.26 24.47
C GLY A 75 -41.32 -14.22 24.69
N GLY A 76 -40.40 -14.01 25.62
CA GLY A 76 -40.61 -13.75 27.04
C GLY A 76 -40.44 -15.08 27.78
N GLY A 77 -39.28 -15.31 28.40
CA GLY A 77 -39.02 -16.53 29.18
C GLY A 77 -37.56 -16.69 29.55
N ARG A 78 -37.24 -16.35 30.80
CA ARG A 78 -36.03 -16.82 31.50
C ARG A 78 -36.23 -18.30 31.79
N ASP A 79 -35.17 -19.10 31.66
CA ASP A 79 -34.97 -20.26 32.52
C ASP A 79 -33.47 -20.54 32.72
N GLU A 80 -33.14 -20.69 33.99
CA GLU A 80 -31.91 -21.24 34.54
C GLU A 80 -31.77 -22.71 34.14
N CYS A 81 -30.55 -23.13 33.82
CA CYS A 81 -30.14 -24.52 34.00
C CYS A 81 -28.74 -24.58 34.60
N GLN A 82 -28.70 -25.04 35.85
CA GLN A 82 -27.53 -25.57 36.53
C GLN A 82 -27.00 -26.80 35.77
N ALA A 83 -25.68 -26.93 35.68
CA ALA A 83 -25.02 -28.21 35.48
C ALA A 83 -23.76 -28.27 36.34
N GLY A 84 -23.72 -29.32 37.17
CA GLY A 84 -22.76 -29.51 38.24
C GLY A 84 -21.42 -30.10 37.84
N SER A 85 -20.45 -29.76 38.69
CA SER A 85 -19.27 -30.50 39.18
C SER A 85 -18.82 -31.81 38.51
N SER A 86 -17.55 -31.80 38.11
CA SER A 86 -16.51 -32.75 38.52
C SER A 86 -15.17 -32.00 38.33
N GLY A 87 -14.18 -31.95 39.22
CA GLY A 87 -13.85 -32.76 40.38
C GLY A 87 -12.41 -33.24 40.23
N VAL A 88 -11.39 -32.37 40.43
CA VAL A 88 -10.01 -32.81 40.73
C VAL A 88 -9.36 -31.80 41.69
N SER A 89 -8.93 -32.33 42.83
CA SER A 89 -8.22 -31.72 43.93
C SER A 89 -6.70 -31.70 43.73
N SER A 90 -6.03 -30.60 44.11
CA SER A 90 -4.83 -30.66 44.95
C SER A 90 -4.40 -29.26 45.45
N SER A 91 -4.63 -29.05 46.75
CA SER A 91 -3.71 -28.50 47.78
C SER A 91 -2.75 -27.35 47.43
N GLY A 92 -2.88 -26.24 48.17
CA GLY A 92 -1.81 -25.26 48.37
C GLY A 92 -2.23 -24.07 49.25
N ASN A 93 -1.94 -24.16 50.54
CA ASN A 93 -2.21 -23.19 51.62
C ASN A 93 -1.79 -21.73 51.34
N GLY A 94 -2.48 -20.77 51.97
CA GLY A 94 -1.83 -19.51 52.40
C GLY A 94 -2.69 -18.27 52.63
N ALA A 95 -3.29 -18.17 53.82
CA ALA A 95 -3.42 -16.96 54.65
C ALA A 95 -4.16 -15.68 54.13
N SER A 96 -5.43 -15.57 54.55
CA SER A 96 -6.00 -14.56 55.48
C SER A 96 -5.62 -13.06 55.43
N GLY A 97 -6.68 -12.23 55.42
CA GLY A 97 -6.77 -10.89 56.02
C GLY A 97 -7.25 -9.84 55.01
N GLY A 98 -8.33 -9.07 55.18
CA GLY A 98 -9.15 -8.73 56.33
C GLY A 98 -9.37 -7.21 56.33
N GLY A 99 -10.64 -6.76 56.31
CA GLY A 99 -11.07 -5.37 56.55
C GLY A 99 -10.89 -4.42 55.35
N GLY A 100 -11.76 -3.46 55.07
CA GLY A 100 -12.84 -2.88 55.83
C GLY A 100 -12.88 -1.37 55.58
N SER A 101 -14.07 -0.87 55.27
CA SER A 101 -14.59 0.45 55.64
C SER A 101 -14.09 1.74 54.94
N SER A 102 -15.06 2.38 54.25
CA SER A 102 -15.63 3.71 54.52
C SER A 102 -14.79 5.00 54.54
N GLY A 103 -15.36 6.04 53.92
CA GLY A 103 -15.16 7.47 54.23
C GLY A 103 -14.58 8.22 53.02
N GLY A 104 -15.15 9.31 52.49
CA GLY A 104 -16.10 10.26 53.05
C GLY A 104 -15.45 11.66 53.07
N GLY A 105 -16.07 12.63 52.37
CA GLY A 105 -15.74 14.07 52.43
C GLY A 105 -14.57 14.50 51.54
N GLY A 106 -14.55 15.65 50.88
CA GLY A 106 -15.41 16.83 50.96
C GLY A 106 -14.55 18.07 50.67
N GLY A 107 -15.09 19.05 49.96
CA GLY A 107 -14.70 20.45 50.08
C GLY A 107 -13.54 20.97 49.21
N GLY A 108 -13.89 21.83 48.25
CA GLY A 108 -13.64 23.26 48.46
C GLY A 108 -12.48 23.95 47.73
N SER A 109 -12.86 25.06 47.08
CA SER A 109 -12.14 26.34 46.97
C SER A 109 -11.20 26.58 45.78
N SER A 110 -11.71 27.39 44.84
CA SER A 110 -11.19 28.69 44.39
C SER A 110 -9.68 28.96 44.45
N GLY A 111 -9.12 29.31 43.28
CA GLY A 111 -7.82 29.97 43.15
C GLY A 111 -7.67 30.64 41.79
N SER A 112 -8.11 31.90 41.71
CA SER A 112 -7.86 32.85 40.63
C SER A 112 -6.47 33.48 40.74
N GLY A 113 -5.82 33.76 39.60
CA GLY A 113 -4.63 34.61 39.48
C GLY A 113 -3.53 33.93 38.67
N GLY A 114 -2.84 34.56 37.72
CA GLY A 114 -2.84 35.95 37.30
C GLY A 114 -2.06 36.05 35.99
N ALA A 115 -2.38 37.09 35.23
CA ALA A 115 -1.67 37.49 34.02
C ALA A 115 -0.30 38.06 34.36
N SER A 116 0.70 37.76 33.54
CA SER A 116 1.97 38.49 33.50
C SER A 116 2.40 38.69 32.05
N SER A 117 2.03 39.86 31.53
CA SER A 117 2.59 40.51 30.35
C SER A 117 3.95 41.13 30.69
N ALA A 118 4.94 40.99 29.79
CA ALA A 118 6.16 41.80 29.79
C ALA A 118 6.67 41.98 28.33
N PRO A 119 7.41 43.07 28.03
CA PRO A 119 7.14 43.88 26.85
C PRO A 119 8.18 43.80 25.73
N HIS A 120 7.75 44.23 24.54
CA HIS A 120 8.59 44.57 23.39
C HIS A 120 9.46 45.80 23.67
N ALA A 121 10.74 45.72 23.30
CA ALA A 121 11.63 46.86 23.18
C ALA A 121 12.08 47.02 21.72
N PHE A 122 11.63 48.10 21.08
CA PHE A 122 12.13 48.64 19.82
C PHE A 122 13.46 49.36 20.06
N HIS A 123 14.46 49.13 19.20
CA HIS A 123 15.56 50.07 19.01
C HIS A 123 15.71 50.44 17.54
N SER A 124 15.37 51.69 17.24
CA SER A 124 15.74 52.44 16.05
C SER A 124 16.85 53.41 16.44
N CYS A 125 17.92 53.47 15.66
CA CYS A 125 18.89 54.57 15.69
C CYS A 125 19.36 54.85 14.26
N ALA A 126 18.83 55.94 13.69
CA ALA A 126 19.48 56.72 12.65
C ALA A 126 20.40 57.76 13.32
N GLY A 127 21.54 58.06 12.70
CA GLY A 127 22.44 59.12 13.16
C GLY A 127 23.60 59.36 12.21
N ALA A 128 23.43 60.35 11.34
CA ALA A 128 24.47 60.93 10.50
C ALA A 128 25.35 61.91 11.31
N GLY A 129 26.63 62.06 10.92
CA GLY A 129 27.50 63.12 11.41
C GLY A 129 28.96 62.88 11.06
N GLY A 130 29.47 63.60 10.07
CA GLY A 130 30.86 63.49 9.60
C GLY A 130 31.87 64.27 10.44
N MET A 131 33.14 63.91 10.31
CA MET A 131 34.28 64.84 10.44
C MET A 131 35.56 64.23 9.84
N ARG A 132 36.51 65.13 9.59
CA ARG A 132 37.58 65.11 8.59
C ARG A 132 38.75 64.15 8.87
N SER A 133 39.42 63.76 7.79
CA SER A 133 40.71 63.06 7.74
C SER A 133 41.85 63.79 8.48
N PRO A 134 42.91 63.04 8.85
CA PRO A 134 44.16 63.24 8.11
C PRO A 134 44.80 61.92 7.64
N GLY A 135 45.62 62.07 6.61
CA GLY A 135 46.07 61.00 5.73
C GLY A 135 46.91 59.90 6.38
N ARG A 136 46.68 58.69 5.88
CA ARG A 136 47.62 57.58 5.96
C ARG A 136 47.60 56.86 4.62
N GLN A 137 48.78 56.73 4.01
CA GLN A 137 49.00 55.95 2.80
C GLN A 137 48.56 54.50 3.08
N SER A 138 47.55 54.05 2.35
CA SER A 138 46.99 52.70 2.49
C SER A 138 47.44 51.84 1.30
N PRO A 139 47.88 50.58 1.52
CA PRO A 139 48.36 49.70 0.48
C PRO A 139 47.19 49.29 -0.42
N ARG A 140 47.09 49.94 -1.58
CA ARG A 140 46.17 49.55 -2.66
C ARG A 140 46.70 48.28 -3.31
N GLY A 141 46.26 47.12 -2.81
CA GLY A 141 46.61 45.85 -3.45
C GLY A 141 46.00 44.57 -2.86
N ALA A 142 45.41 44.59 -1.66
CA ALA A 142 44.99 43.35 -0.99
C ALA A 142 43.47 43.15 -0.82
N CYS A 143 42.62 44.18 -0.98
CA CYS A 143 41.18 44.06 -0.71
C CYS A 143 40.35 43.49 -1.89
N ALA A 144 40.78 43.65 -3.14
CA ALA A 144 40.04 43.11 -4.29
C ALA A 144 40.12 41.57 -4.36
N SER A 145 41.25 40.99 -3.96
CA SER A 145 41.45 39.53 -3.99
C SER A 145 40.67 38.79 -2.89
N ALA A 146 40.49 39.40 -1.72
CA ALA A 146 39.73 38.78 -0.62
C ALA A 146 38.22 38.71 -0.93
N LEU A 147 37.66 39.74 -1.60
CA LEU A 147 36.25 39.76 -1.99
C LEU A 147 35.97 38.79 -3.16
N ALA A 148 36.91 38.65 -4.11
CA ALA A 148 36.82 37.66 -5.18
C ALA A 148 36.95 36.21 -4.65
N LEU A 149 37.78 35.96 -3.63
CA LEU A 149 37.90 34.65 -2.99
C LEU A 149 36.63 34.30 -2.20
N LEU A 150 36.02 35.26 -1.51
CA LEU A 150 34.75 35.08 -0.79
C LEU A 150 33.58 34.85 -1.77
N LEU A 151 33.52 35.56 -2.90
CA LEU A 151 32.53 35.26 -3.95
C LEU A 151 32.75 33.90 -4.60
N ALA A 152 34.01 33.49 -4.84
CA ALA A 152 34.34 32.17 -5.37
C ALA A 152 34.00 31.05 -4.36
N LEU A 153 34.19 31.26 -3.06
CA LEU A 153 33.80 30.32 -2.00
C LEU A 153 32.28 30.25 -1.83
N CYS A 154 31.53 31.34 -2.03
CA CYS A 154 30.06 31.31 -2.04
C CYS A 154 29.49 30.66 -3.32
N LEU A 155 30.20 30.72 -4.45
CA LEU A 155 29.84 30.00 -5.68
C LEU A 155 30.28 28.52 -5.68
N ALA A 156 31.23 28.16 -4.82
CA ALA A 156 31.69 26.78 -4.58
C ALA A 156 31.02 26.12 -3.36
N ALA A 157 30.05 26.80 -2.70
CA ALA A 157 29.16 26.11 -1.79
C ALA A 157 28.47 25.00 -2.60
N PRO A 158 28.60 23.72 -2.21
CA PRO A 158 28.07 22.61 -2.99
C PRO A 158 26.58 22.85 -3.21
N ARG A 159 26.22 23.23 -4.44
CA ARG A 159 24.83 23.38 -4.86
C ARG A 159 24.19 22.00 -4.71
N GLY A 160 23.31 21.90 -3.73
CA GLY A 160 22.63 20.66 -3.37
C GLY A 160 23.39 19.89 -2.31
N ALA A 161 23.18 20.28 -1.04
CA ALA A 161 23.10 19.25 -0.01
C ALA A 161 22.01 18.28 -0.48
N ALA A 162 22.42 17.15 -1.04
CA ALA A 162 21.48 16.15 -1.55
C ALA A 162 20.48 15.84 -0.43
N ALA A 163 19.19 15.82 -0.76
CA ALA A 163 18.13 15.46 0.17
C ALA A 163 18.57 14.24 1.01
N PHE A 164 18.74 14.45 2.31
CA PHE A 164 19.24 13.42 3.21
C PHE A 164 18.05 12.55 3.63
N GLY A 165 18.02 11.33 3.12
CA GLY A 165 17.02 10.34 3.46
C GLY A 165 15.89 10.17 2.43
N THR A 166 14.85 9.48 2.88
CA THR A 166 13.69 9.06 2.09
C THR A 166 12.42 9.55 2.75
N GLU A 167 11.60 10.30 2.01
CA GLU A 167 10.31 10.79 2.51
C GLU A 167 9.33 9.64 2.78
N ILE A 168 8.48 9.80 3.79
CA ILE A 168 7.29 8.98 4.01
C ILE A 168 6.11 9.73 3.38
N SER A 169 5.79 9.38 2.14
CA SER A 169 4.72 10.01 1.38
C SER A 169 3.38 9.34 1.63
N SER A 170 2.27 10.05 1.44
CA SER A 170 0.93 9.47 1.57
C SER A 170 0.47 8.78 0.30
N SER A 171 -0.43 7.82 0.44
CA SER A 171 -1.23 7.27 -0.65
C SER A 171 -2.65 7.85 -0.66
N VAL A 172 -3.21 8.00 -1.85
CA VAL A 172 -4.63 8.25 -2.10
C VAL A 172 -5.22 6.95 -2.61
N ALA A 173 -6.01 6.29 -1.77
CA ALA A 173 -6.65 5.04 -2.12
C ALA A 173 -8.03 5.30 -2.74
N LEU A 174 -8.26 4.73 -3.93
CA LEU A 174 -9.48 4.89 -4.70
C LEU A 174 -10.08 3.51 -4.96
N PHE A 175 -11.26 3.26 -4.39
CA PHE A 175 -11.93 1.96 -4.46
C PHE A 175 -13.21 2.02 -5.29
N ARG A 176 -13.81 3.19 -5.40
CA ARG A 176 -15.15 3.35 -6.00
C ARG A 176 -15.23 4.62 -6.82
N TYR A 177 -16.22 4.65 -7.71
CA TYR A 177 -16.55 5.83 -8.50
C TYR A 177 -16.95 7.03 -7.64
N VAL A 178 -17.58 6.80 -6.49
CA VAL A 178 -17.92 7.86 -5.52
C VAL A 178 -16.70 8.68 -5.11
N ASP A 179 -15.51 8.08 -5.15
CA ASP A 179 -14.28 8.77 -4.81
C ASP A 179 -13.90 9.84 -5.86
N LEU A 180 -14.45 9.74 -7.07
CA LEU A 180 -14.13 10.57 -8.23
C LEU A 180 -15.29 11.43 -8.74
N ASN A 181 -16.55 11.01 -8.57
CA ASN A 181 -17.71 11.68 -9.19
C ASN A 181 -18.61 12.44 -8.21
N VAL A 182 -18.48 12.20 -6.90
CA VAL A 182 -19.25 12.93 -5.88
C VAL A 182 -18.39 14.04 -5.31
N ALA A 183 -18.84 15.28 -5.54
CA ALA A 183 -18.29 16.46 -4.90
C ALA A 183 -18.90 16.62 -3.50
N GLU A 184 -18.04 16.84 -2.51
CA GLU A 184 -18.41 17.06 -1.11
C GLU A 184 -17.83 18.39 -0.63
N TYR A 185 -18.60 19.12 0.18
CA TYR A 185 -18.13 20.35 0.81
C TYR A 185 -17.42 20.03 2.12
N LEU A 186 -16.09 19.96 2.08
CA LEU A 186 -15.25 19.62 3.24
C LEU A 186 -14.15 20.65 3.41
N SER A 187 -13.89 21.05 4.66
CA SER A 187 -12.85 22.03 4.99
C SER A 187 -12.93 23.34 4.15
N GLY A 188 -14.15 23.75 3.77
CA GLY A 188 -14.38 25.00 3.04
C GLY A 188 -14.28 24.90 1.52
N THR A 189 -14.04 23.72 0.96
CA THR A 189 -13.96 23.52 -0.51
C THR A 189 -14.96 22.47 -0.97
N ASN A 190 -15.63 22.73 -2.10
CA ASN A 190 -16.47 21.75 -2.78
C ASN A 190 -15.64 21.00 -3.82
N ALA A 191 -15.24 19.77 -3.51
CA ALA A 191 -14.36 18.98 -4.37
C ALA A 191 -14.66 17.49 -4.26
N THR A 192 -14.14 16.70 -5.20
CA THR A 192 -14.26 15.23 -5.14
C THR A 192 -13.49 14.69 -3.94
N ARG A 193 -13.86 13.51 -3.44
CA ARG A 193 -13.11 12.85 -2.35
C ARG A 193 -11.63 12.68 -2.70
N CYS A 194 -11.32 12.30 -3.94
CA CYS A 194 -9.96 12.22 -4.43
C CYS A 194 -9.17 13.53 -4.23
N VAL A 195 -9.74 14.68 -4.62
CA VAL A 195 -9.09 15.99 -4.43
C VAL A 195 -8.94 16.33 -2.94
N HIS A 196 -9.92 15.97 -2.10
CA HIS A 196 -9.78 16.12 -0.64
C HIS A 196 -8.64 15.28 -0.07
N MET A 197 -8.48 14.04 -0.54
CA MET A 197 -7.37 13.17 -0.14
C MET A 197 -6.01 13.73 -0.60
N VAL A 198 -5.90 14.22 -1.84
CA VAL A 198 -4.70 14.92 -2.34
C VAL A 198 -4.36 16.13 -1.48
N ASN A 199 -5.36 16.95 -1.14
CA ASN A 199 -5.18 18.11 -0.25
C ASN A 199 -4.68 17.73 1.15
N ARG A 200 -5.18 16.62 1.71
CA ARG A 200 -4.71 16.10 3.01
C ARG A 200 -3.26 15.60 2.89
N ALA A 201 -2.93 14.90 1.82
CA ALA A 201 -1.58 14.40 1.55
C ALA A 201 -0.57 15.55 1.47
N GLY A 202 -0.91 16.66 0.81
CA GLY A 202 -0.03 17.84 0.70
C GLY A 202 0.32 18.51 2.02
N ARG A 203 -0.45 18.26 3.09
CA ARG A 203 -0.16 18.81 4.43
C ARG A 203 0.92 18.01 5.16
N THR A 204 1.24 16.79 4.70
CA THR A 204 2.27 15.92 5.30
C THR A 204 3.70 16.36 4.95
N GLY A 205 3.87 17.36 4.09
CA GLY A 205 5.17 17.89 3.71
C GLY A 205 5.95 17.03 2.70
N SER A 206 5.36 15.95 2.18
CA SER A 206 5.96 15.18 1.08
C SER A 206 5.92 15.95 -0.24
N SER A 207 6.83 15.61 -1.14
CA SER A 207 6.87 16.05 -2.54
C SER A 207 6.26 15.00 -3.49
N LYS A 208 5.86 13.84 -2.95
CA LYS A 208 5.35 12.70 -3.71
C LYS A 208 4.01 12.26 -3.16
N ILE A 209 3.23 11.63 -4.03
CA ILE A 209 1.95 11.01 -3.69
C ILE A 209 1.81 9.72 -4.47
N ASN A 210 1.27 8.69 -3.84
CA ASN A 210 0.91 7.45 -4.51
C ASN A 210 -0.59 7.37 -4.73
N PHE A 211 -1.03 6.89 -5.87
CA PHE A 211 -2.42 6.53 -6.12
C PHE A 211 -2.55 5.01 -6.08
N VAL A 212 -3.21 4.53 -5.03
CA VAL A 212 -3.62 3.12 -4.94
C VAL A 212 -4.99 3.01 -5.59
N ILE A 213 -5.04 2.37 -6.74
CA ILE A 213 -6.29 2.23 -7.50
C ILE A 213 -6.75 0.79 -7.38
N SER A 214 -7.91 0.55 -6.78
CA SER A 214 -8.48 -0.78 -6.73
C SER A 214 -9.65 -0.91 -7.69
N HIS A 215 -9.50 -1.83 -8.64
CA HIS A 215 -10.60 -2.40 -9.42
C HIS A 215 -10.86 -3.80 -8.93
N TYR A 216 -11.79 -4.53 -9.54
CA TYR A 216 -12.23 -5.80 -8.99
C TYR A 216 -12.17 -6.91 -10.02
N PHE A 217 -11.83 -8.11 -9.55
CA PHE A 217 -12.04 -9.35 -10.30
C PHE A 217 -13.26 -10.07 -9.74
N VAL A 218 -13.87 -10.91 -10.58
CA VAL A 218 -14.87 -11.89 -10.17
C VAL A 218 -14.34 -13.26 -10.51
N ASP A 219 -14.46 -14.15 -9.53
CA ASP A 219 -14.17 -15.58 -9.58
C ASP A 219 -15.37 -16.26 -8.93
N GLU A 220 -16.30 -16.75 -9.76
CA GLU A 220 -17.59 -17.28 -9.34
C GLU A 220 -17.47 -18.68 -8.71
N ASP A 221 -16.49 -19.48 -9.13
CA ASP A 221 -16.28 -20.86 -8.68
C ASP A 221 -15.18 -21.04 -7.62
N LYS A 222 -14.45 -19.96 -7.33
CA LYS A 222 -13.40 -19.84 -6.30
C LYS A 222 -12.14 -20.66 -6.61
N ASP A 223 -11.82 -20.83 -7.89
CA ASP A 223 -10.67 -21.61 -8.35
C ASP A 223 -9.37 -20.77 -8.49
N PHE A 224 -9.42 -19.48 -8.16
CA PHE A 224 -8.36 -18.47 -8.33
C PHE A 224 -8.05 -18.11 -9.79
N VAL A 225 -9.00 -18.37 -10.69
CA VAL A 225 -9.03 -17.89 -12.08
C VAL A 225 -10.09 -16.79 -12.18
N VAL A 226 -9.80 -15.76 -12.97
CA VAL A 226 -10.74 -14.65 -13.15
C VAL A 226 -11.76 -15.02 -14.22
N ASP A 227 -13.05 -14.90 -13.92
CA ASP A 227 -14.11 -15.00 -14.92
C ASP A 227 -14.26 -13.70 -15.71
N TYR A 228 -14.32 -12.58 -14.98
CA TYR A 228 -14.42 -11.24 -15.54
C TYR A 228 -13.95 -10.17 -14.55
N TYR A 229 -13.66 -8.98 -15.07
CA TYR A 229 -13.36 -7.79 -14.25
C TYR A 229 -14.61 -6.94 -14.04
N CYS A 230 -14.63 -6.17 -12.95
CA CYS A 230 -15.75 -5.31 -12.62
C CYS A 230 -15.32 -4.05 -11.87
N LEU A 231 -16.24 -3.09 -11.81
CA LEU A 231 -16.07 -1.78 -11.18
C LEU A 231 -17.22 -1.51 -10.22
N LYS A 232 -16.93 -0.88 -9.06
CA LYS A 232 -17.96 -0.44 -8.09
C LYS A 232 -18.32 1.03 -8.36
N LEU A 233 -19.53 1.25 -8.88
CA LEU A 233 -19.97 2.53 -9.47
C LEU A 233 -20.62 3.52 -8.50
N GLU A 234 -21.17 3.02 -7.41
CA GLU A 234 -21.92 3.81 -6.44
C GLU A 234 -21.48 3.43 -5.03
N ASP A 235 -22.23 3.87 -4.02
CA ASP A 235 -22.06 3.44 -2.64
C ASP A 235 -22.44 1.96 -2.43
N SER A 236 -22.97 1.30 -3.48
CA SER A 236 -23.31 -0.11 -3.46
C SER A 236 -22.06 -1.00 -3.44
N PRO A 237 -22.05 -2.08 -2.64
CA PRO A 237 -21.00 -3.10 -2.73
C PRO A 237 -21.07 -3.90 -4.05
N LYS A 238 -22.15 -3.74 -4.84
CA LYS A 238 -22.34 -4.47 -6.09
C LYS A 238 -21.28 -4.10 -7.12
N CYS A 239 -20.69 -5.11 -7.71
CA CYS A 239 -19.76 -4.96 -8.81
C CYS A 239 -20.50 -4.98 -10.14
N SER A 240 -20.20 -4.02 -11.02
CA SER A 240 -20.72 -3.97 -12.39
C SER A 240 -19.64 -4.46 -13.35
N PRO A 241 -19.92 -5.44 -14.25
CA PRO A 241 -18.94 -5.92 -15.21
C PRO A 241 -18.27 -4.77 -15.96
N ALA A 242 -16.95 -4.85 -16.12
CA ALA A 242 -16.18 -3.83 -16.79
C ALA A 242 -16.49 -3.86 -18.29
N THR A 243 -16.85 -2.71 -18.85
CA THR A 243 -16.98 -2.49 -20.30
C THR A 243 -16.02 -1.40 -20.75
N PRO A 244 -15.67 -1.32 -22.04
CA PRO A 244 -14.85 -0.22 -22.56
C PRO A 244 -15.40 1.17 -22.21
N GLU A 245 -16.73 1.36 -22.29
CA GLU A 245 -17.39 2.63 -21.96
C GLU A 245 -17.26 2.97 -20.48
N LEU A 246 -17.39 1.96 -19.62
CA LEU A 246 -17.28 2.14 -18.18
C LEU A 246 -15.84 2.49 -17.79
N VAL A 247 -14.86 1.76 -18.32
CA VAL A 247 -13.45 2.05 -18.11
C VAL A 247 -13.09 3.46 -18.62
N ALA A 248 -13.50 3.83 -19.84
CA ALA A 248 -13.27 5.16 -20.38
C ALA A 248 -13.89 6.28 -19.52
N ARG A 249 -15.09 6.04 -18.97
CA ARG A 249 -15.75 6.95 -18.04
C ARG A 249 -14.95 7.09 -16.74
N TRP A 250 -14.47 5.98 -16.16
CA TRP A 250 -13.61 6.02 -14.97
C TRP A 250 -12.34 6.85 -15.23
N THR A 251 -11.64 6.58 -16.34
CA THR A 251 -10.45 7.32 -16.74
C THR A 251 -10.72 8.82 -16.86
N SER A 252 -11.83 9.20 -17.47
CA SER A 252 -12.23 10.60 -17.61
C SER A 252 -12.51 11.27 -16.26
N LEU A 253 -13.05 10.54 -15.29
CA LEU A 253 -13.33 11.05 -13.94
C LEU A 253 -12.05 11.13 -13.09
N PHE A 254 -11.07 10.27 -13.32
CA PHE A 254 -9.81 10.27 -12.59
C PHE A 254 -8.87 11.42 -13.02
N LYS A 255 -8.80 11.71 -14.32
CA LYS A 255 -7.92 12.75 -14.92
C LYS A 255 -7.92 14.09 -14.17
N PRO A 256 -9.08 14.70 -13.79
CA PRO A 256 -9.09 15.96 -13.04
C PRO A 256 -8.38 15.90 -11.68
N CYS A 257 -8.54 14.80 -10.93
CA CYS A 257 -7.87 14.64 -9.64
C CYS A 257 -6.37 14.46 -9.80
N LEU A 258 -5.96 13.64 -10.78
CA LEU A 258 -4.55 13.43 -11.09
C LEU A 258 -3.89 14.72 -11.55
N LYS A 259 -4.54 15.47 -12.46
CA LYS A 259 -4.09 16.80 -12.88
C LYS A 259 -3.93 17.74 -11.68
N TYR A 260 -4.89 17.74 -10.77
CA TYR A 260 -4.81 18.57 -9.56
C TYR A 260 -3.58 18.23 -8.72
N ALA A 261 -3.26 16.95 -8.53
CA ALA A 261 -2.04 16.54 -7.82
C ALA A 261 -0.76 16.98 -8.54
N VAL A 262 -0.70 16.81 -9.87
CA VAL A 262 0.44 17.26 -10.68
C VAL A 262 0.60 18.79 -10.64
N ASP A 263 -0.50 19.54 -10.76
CA ASP A 263 -0.51 21.01 -10.68
C ASP A 263 -0.10 21.50 -9.28
N MET A 264 -0.34 20.72 -8.22
CA MET A 264 0.19 20.97 -6.87
C MET A 264 1.70 20.69 -6.73
N GLY A 265 2.35 20.20 -7.78
CA GLY A 265 3.78 19.94 -7.82
C GLY A 265 4.19 18.58 -7.24
N PHE A 266 3.26 17.61 -7.16
CA PHE A 266 3.61 16.26 -6.74
C PHE A 266 4.29 15.48 -7.87
N ASP A 267 5.32 14.72 -7.49
CA ASP A 267 5.66 13.51 -8.25
C ASP A 267 4.65 12.40 -7.94
N ILE A 268 4.37 11.56 -8.93
CA ILE A 268 3.26 10.60 -8.91
C ILE A 268 3.78 9.17 -8.83
N ALA A 269 3.23 8.36 -7.94
CA ALA A 269 3.34 6.92 -7.99
C ALA A 269 1.97 6.27 -8.22
N PHE A 270 1.97 5.08 -8.84
CA PHE A 270 0.79 4.24 -8.98
C PHE A 270 1.05 2.85 -8.39
N THR A 271 0.09 2.38 -7.61
CA THR A 271 0.02 1.00 -7.10
C THR A 271 -1.33 0.40 -7.49
N PRO A 272 -1.46 -0.19 -8.68
CA PRO A 272 -2.76 -0.68 -9.15
C PRO A 272 -3.09 -2.05 -8.55
N HIS A 273 -4.24 -2.14 -7.91
CA HIS A 273 -4.77 -3.31 -7.22
C HIS A 273 -5.97 -3.92 -7.97
N LEU A 274 -6.17 -5.22 -7.79
CA LEU A 274 -7.43 -5.90 -8.06
C LEU A 274 -7.95 -6.56 -6.79
N ASP A 275 -9.14 -6.20 -6.31
CA ASP A 275 -9.80 -6.82 -5.15
C ASP A 275 -10.89 -7.81 -5.58
N ASP A 276 -11.29 -8.67 -4.65
CA ASP A 276 -12.42 -9.58 -4.83
C ASP A 276 -13.75 -8.81 -4.92
N GLY A 277 -14.36 -8.85 -6.10
CA GLY A 277 -15.62 -8.17 -6.41
C GLY A 277 -16.85 -8.80 -5.74
N LEU A 278 -16.77 -10.09 -5.38
CA LEU A 278 -17.82 -10.81 -4.68
C LEU A 278 -17.69 -10.71 -3.16
N ASN A 279 -16.56 -10.20 -2.66
CA ASN A 279 -16.21 -10.13 -1.24
C ASN A 279 -16.23 -11.52 -0.57
N ASN A 280 -15.80 -12.56 -1.30
CA ASN A 280 -15.55 -13.90 -0.78
C ASN A 280 -14.28 -13.99 0.10
N GLY A 281 -13.46 -12.93 0.12
CA GLY A 281 -12.21 -12.86 0.88
C GLY A 281 -11.01 -13.43 0.12
N GLN A 282 -11.10 -13.56 -1.21
CA GLN A 282 -9.96 -13.95 -2.03
C GLN A 282 -8.94 -12.82 -2.08
N TRP A 283 -7.72 -13.11 -1.65
CA TRP A 283 -6.66 -12.12 -1.68
C TRP A 283 -6.05 -12.06 -3.07
N ARG A 284 -5.90 -10.84 -3.59
CA ARG A 284 -5.31 -10.52 -4.89
C ARG A 284 -3.95 -11.18 -5.14
N ASN A 285 -3.16 -11.39 -4.08
CA ASN A 285 -1.84 -11.99 -4.18
C ASN A 285 -1.90 -13.44 -4.70
N ALA A 286 -3.03 -14.12 -4.51
CA ALA A 286 -3.27 -15.49 -4.96
C ALA A 286 -3.56 -15.61 -6.46
N MET A 287 -4.04 -14.53 -7.09
CA MET A 287 -4.66 -14.59 -8.41
C MET A 287 -3.61 -14.75 -9.50
N ARG A 288 -3.81 -15.74 -10.37
CA ARG A 288 -2.95 -16.00 -11.53
C ARG A 288 -3.53 -15.33 -12.76
N ILE A 289 -3.25 -14.04 -12.90
CA ILE A 289 -3.80 -13.22 -13.96
C ILE A 289 -2.71 -12.98 -15.02
N ASN A 290 -2.97 -13.38 -16.26
CA ASN A 290 -2.16 -12.93 -17.38
C ASN A 290 -2.58 -11.49 -17.73
N PRO A 291 -1.68 -10.49 -17.66
CA PRO A 291 -2.09 -9.08 -17.75
C PRO A 291 -2.72 -8.69 -19.09
N VAL A 292 -2.48 -9.48 -20.16
CA VAL A 292 -2.96 -9.20 -21.51
C VAL A 292 -4.03 -10.19 -21.98
N GLU A 293 -4.33 -11.21 -21.20
CA GLU A 293 -5.39 -12.16 -21.50
C GLU A 293 -6.75 -11.57 -21.13
N LYS A 294 -7.78 -11.92 -21.90
CA LYS A 294 -9.11 -11.37 -21.74
C LYS A 294 -10.00 -12.31 -20.94
N TYR A 295 -10.52 -11.80 -19.82
CA TYR A 295 -11.49 -12.44 -18.95
C TYR A 295 -12.78 -11.59 -18.99
N GLY A 296 -13.90 -12.18 -19.40
CA GLY A 296 -15.14 -11.42 -19.66
C GLY A 296 -15.00 -10.36 -20.78
N GLY A 297 -14.08 -10.57 -21.74
CA GLY A 297 -13.86 -9.68 -22.89
C GLY A 297 -12.85 -8.54 -22.67
N MET A 298 -12.36 -8.36 -21.44
CA MET A 298 -11.38 -7.33 -21.06
C MET A 298 -10.17 -7.97 -20.38
N SER A 299 -8.98 -7.39 -20.56
CA SER A 299 -7.77 -7.78 -19.83
C SER A 299 -7.48 -6.86 -18.65
N TYR A 300 -6.58 -7.26 -17.75
CA TYR A 300 -6.09 -6.36 -16.71
C TYR A 300 -5.44 -5.09 -17.30
N PHE A 301 -4.75 -5.23 -18.42
CA PHE A 301 -4.27 -4.08 -19.18
C PHE A 301 -5.42 -3.16 -19.60
N ASP A 302 -6.49 -3.71 -20.16
CA ASP A 302 -7.63 -2.92 -20.64
C ASP A 302 -8.38 -2.20 -19.50
N VAL A 303 -8.49 -2.84 -18.33
CA VAL A 303 -9.30 -2.31 -17.21
C VAL A 303 -8.51 -1.41 -16.28
N VAL A 304 -7.21 -1.66 -16.11
CA VAL A 304 -6.38 -0.97 -15.11
C VAL A 304 -5.20 -0.24 -15.74
N LEU A 305 -4.30 -0.96 -16.42
CA LEU A 305 -3.00 -0.37 -16.78
C LEU A 305 -3.07 0.67 -17.90
N GLY A 306 -3.74 0.37 -19.01
CA GLY A 306 -3.93 1.33 -20.10
C GLY A 306 -4.61 2.62 -19.64
N PRO A 307 -5.79 2.52 -18.99
CA PRO A 307 -6.51 3.67 -18.41
C PRO A 307 -5.67 4.60 -17.54
N LEU A 308 -4.85 4.05 -16.64
CA LEU A 308 -3.98 4.83 -15.76
C LEU A 308 -2.83 5.48 -16.51
N ALA A 309 -2.18 4.75 -17.42
CA ALA A 309 -1.13 5.29 -18.27
C ALA A 309 -1.64 6.44 -19.16
N GLU A 310 -2.85 6.31 -19.72
CA GLU A 310 -3.51 7.37 -20.50
C GLU A 310 -3.89 8.59 -19.64
N ALA A 311 -4.34 8.37 -18.40
CA ALA A 311 -4.62 9.47 -17.47
C ALA A 311 -3.34 10.23 -17.12
N MET A 312 -2.23 9.51 -16.87
CA MET A 312 -0.94 10.12 -16.58
C MET A 312 -0.40 10.88 -17.79
N GLY A 313 -0.37 10.29 -18.99
CA GLY A 313 0.10 10.98 -20.19
C GLY A 313 -0.69 12.25 -20.52
N ALA A 314 -1.98 12.29 -20.19
CA ALA A 314 -2.82 13.48 -20.36
C ALA A 314 -2.58 14.59 -19.32
N THR A 315 -1.85 14.31 -18.24
CA THR A 315 -1.69 15.23 -17.09
C THR A 315 -0.25 15.50 -16.71
N LEU A 316 0.70 14.77 -17.30
CA LEU A 316 2.14 14.87 -17.03
C LEU A 316 2.69 16.26 -17.41
N LEU A 317 3.58 16.79 -16.57
CA LEU A 317 4.38 17.98 -16.86
C LEU A 317 5.86 17.61 -16.99
N GLU A 318 6.64 18.47 -17.64
CA GLU A 318 8.08 18.25 -17.93
C GLU A 318 8.92 17.89 -16.72
N ASN A 319 8.57 18.38 -15.53
CA ASN A 319 9.33 18.15 -14.30
C ASN A 319 8.70 17.13 -13.35
N THR A 320 7.55 16.54 -13.71
CA THR A 320 6.86 15.55 -12.88
C THR A 320 7.51 14.19 -13.04
N ARG A 321 7.96 13.59 -11.94
CA ARG A 321 8.44 12.20 -11.95
C ARG A 321 7.28 11.24 -11.72
N VAL A 322 7.39 10.05 -12.32
CA VAL A 322 6.38 9.01 -12.30
C VAL A 322 7.01 7.67 -11.93
N TRP A 323 6.47 7.01 -10.92
CA TRP A 323 6.72 5.59 -10.60
C TRP A 323 5.47 4.78 -10.89
N TYR A 324 5.48 4.08 -12.02
CA TYR A 324 4.34 3.31 -12.48
C TYR A 324 4.56 1.83 -12.20
N ALA A 325 3.94 1.29 -11.15
CA ALA A 325 3.93 -0.15 -10.94
C ALA A 325 2.95 -0.83 -11.87
N LEU A 326 3.35 -1.97 -12.45
CA LEU A 326 2.44 -2.80 -13.25
C LEU A 326 1.41 -3.55 -12.41
N GLN A 327 1.55 -3.60 -11.09
CA GLN A 327 0.59 -4.16 -10.13
C GLN A 327 1.02 -3.80 -8.69
N GLY A 328 0.13 -3.97 -7.71
CA GLY A 328 0.42 -3.94 -6.28
C GLY A 328 -0.09 -5.19 -5.55
N GLU A 329 0.79 -5.86 -4.80
CA GLU A 329 0.51 -7.08 -4.02
C GLU A 329 -0.07 -8.27 -4.80
N MET A 330 0.19 -8.37 -6.10
CA MET A 330 -0.28 -9.44 -6.99
C MET A 330 0.89 -10.32 -7.43
N SER A 331 1.59 -10.91 -6.46
CA SER A 331 2.86 -11.60 -6.69
C SER A 331 2.71 -12.87 -7.55
N ALA A 332 1.62 -13.63 -7.38
CA ALA A 332 1.33 -14.80 -8.21
C ALA A 332 1.18 -14.44 -9.70
N MET A 333 0.62 -13.27 -9.99
CA MET A 333 0.48 -12.76 -11.35
C MET A 333 1.85 -12.45 -11.97
N VAL A 334 2.76 -11.82 -11.23
CA VAL A 334 4.13 -11.53 -11.71
C VAL A 334 4.92 -12.82 -11.94
N THR A 335 4.89 -13.75 -10.98
CA THR A 335 5.65 -15.00 -11.05
C THR A 335 5.11 -15.99 -12.08
N SER A 336 3.80 -15.95 -12.37
CA SER A 336 3.18 -16.82 -13.38
C SER A 336 3.38 -16.31 -14.81
N TYR A 337 3.46 -14.98 -15.01
CA TYR A 337 3.53 -14.36 -16.34
C TYR A 337 4.63 -13.29 -16.45
N PRO A 338 5.89 -13.58 -16.08
CA PRO A 338 6.94 -12.56 -16.01
C PRO A 338 7.30 -11.97 -17.39
N ARG A 339 7.17 -12.76 -18.46
CA ARG A 339 7.47 -12.31 -19.83
C ARG A 339 6.43 -11.32 -20.33
N GLU A 340 5.18 -11.51 -19.99
CA GLU A 340 4.06 -10.62 -20.33
C GLU A 340 4.24 -9.26 -19.62
N HIS A 341 4.59 -9.28 -18.33
CA HIS A 341 4.95 -8.06 -17.59
C HIS A 341 6.12 -7.32 -18.25
N ARG A 342 7.18 -8.05 -18.65
CA ARG A 342 8.34 -7.44 -19.30
C ARG A 342 7.97 -6.76 -20.63
N LYS A 343 7.10 -7.39 -21.43
CA LYS A 343 6.61 -6.82 -22.70
C LYS A 343 5.83 -5.51 -22.47
N LEU A 344 5.14 -5.38 -21.32
CA LEU A 344 4.36 -4.19 -20.99
C LEU A 344 5.20 -2.98 -20.56
N LEU A 345 6.41 -3.19 -20.02
CA LEU A 345 7.27 -2.09 -19.54
C LEU A 345 7.48 -0.97 -20.58
N PRO A 346 8.01 -1.24 -21.80
CA PRO A 346 8.20 -0.18 -22.80
C PRO A 346 6.87 0.36 -23.33
N TYR A 347 5.82 -0.47 -23.36
CA TYR A 347 4.52 -0.08 -23.90
C TYR A 347 3.81 0.93 -22.98
N ILE A 348 3.79 0.68 -21.67
CA ILE A 348 3.25 1.62 -20.68
C ILE A 348 4.04 2.93 -20.71
N LYS A 349 5.37 2.86 -20.77
CA LYS A 349 6.22 4.05 -20.87
C LYS A 349 5.89 4.86 -22.13
N GLN A 350 5.67 4.20 -23.27
CA GLN A 350 5.26 4.87 -24.51
C GLN A 350 3.90 5.58 -24.38
N ILE A 351 2.90 4.95 -23.74
CA ILE A 351 1.58 5.56 -23.55
C ILE A 351 1.68 6.82 -22.67
N ILE A 352 2.44 6.73 -21.57
CA ILE A 352 2.63 7.87 -20.65
C ILE A 352 3.37 9.01 -21.33
N LEU A 353 4.43 8.71 -22.08
CA LEU A 353 5.23 9.74 -22.74
C LEU A 353 4.49 10.38 -23.92
N GLY A 354 3.67 9.64 -24.66
CA GLY A 354 2.91 10.18 -25.80
C GLY A 354 3.81 10.92 -26.79
N ASP A 355 3.53 12.21 -26.97
CA ASP A 355 4.30 13.11 -27.85
C ASP A 355 5.53 13.76 -27.16
N HIS A 356 5.85 13.36 -25.92
CA HIS A 356 6.93 13.89 -25.07
C HIS A 356 8.03 12.86 -24.74
N PRO A 357 8.71 12.26 -25.73
CA PRO A 357 9.78 11.29 -25.48
C PRO A 357 10.96 11.88 -24.70
N GLU A 358 11.14 13.21 -24.71
CA GLU A 358 12.16 13.91 -23.93
C GLU A 358 11.97 13.79 -22.42
N TRP A 359 10.79 13.41 -21.93
CA TRP A 359 10.51 13.17 -20.51
C TRP A 359 10.79 11.73 -20.07
N ALA A 360 11.42 10.90 -20.91
CA ALA A 360 11.65 9.49 -20.64
C ALA A 360 12.41 9.21 -19.32
N ASP A 361 13.27 10.12 -18.88
CA ASP A 361 14.01 9.98 -17.63
C ASP A 361 13.16 10.21 -16.37
N ASN A 362 12.01 10.87 -16.51
CA ASN A 362 11.07 11.11 -15.43
C ASN A 362 10.10 9.94 -15.21
N VAL A 363 9.97 9.03 -16.19
CA VAL A 363 9.03 7.90 -16.11
C VAL A 363 9.77 6.61 -15.82
N ARG A 364 9.52 6.06 -14.63
CA ARG A 364 10.03 4.78 -14.14
C ARG A 364 8.89 3.76 -14.15
N VAL A 365 9.10 2.59 -14.75
CA VAL A 365 8.12 1.50 -14.77
C VAL A 365 8.70 0.27 -14.08
N GLY A 366 7.92 -0.36 -13.20
CA GLY A 366 8.39 -1.47 -12.38
C GLY A 366 7.29 -2.43 -11.94
N VAL A 367 7.62 -3.30 -11.00
CA VAL A 367 6.67 -4.23 -10.38
C VAL A 367 6.67 -4.03 -8.87
N SER A 368 5.50 -4.13 -8.24
CA SER A 368 5.33 -3.94 -6.79
C SER A 368 4.66 -5.13 -6.14
N THR A 369 5.43 -6.06 -5.59
CA THR A 369 4.89 -7.31 -5.04
C THR A 369 4.53 -7.15 -3.57
N ASN A 370 3.95 -8.19 -2.97
CA ASN A 370 3.90 -8.25 -1.53
C ASN A 370 5.32 -8.55 -0.97
N PHE A 371 5.64 -8.18 0.29
CA PHE A 371 6.96 -8.47 0.89
C PHE A 371 7.21 -9.96 1.15
N ASN A 372 6.14 -10.75 1.24
CA ASN A 372 6.23 -12.19 1.41
C ASN A 372 5.30 -12.89 0.42
N LYS A 373 5.45 -14.20 0.30
CA LYS A 373 4.59 -15.02 -0.56
C LYS A 373 4.58 -14.53 -2.00
N LEU A 374 5.77 -14.35 -2.55
CA LEU A 374 6.03 -13.96 -3.93
C LEU A 374 5.35 -14.92 -4.93
N CYS A 375 5.12 -16.17 -4.51
CA CYS A 375 4.44 -17.21 -5.28
C CYS A 375 2.92 -17.32 -5.02
N GLY A 376 2.31 -16.43 -4.22
CA GLY A 376 0.86 -16.37 -4.02
C GLY A 376 0.38 -16.46 -2.57
N MET A 377 -0.56 -17.35 -2.25
CA MET A 377 -1.05 -17.51 -0.86
C MET A 377 0.00 -18.16 0.05
N GLU A 378 0.95 -18.86 -0.53
CA GLU A 378 2.00 -19.62 0.13
C GLU A 378 3.37 -18.97 -0.13
N ALA A 379 4.26 -19.07 0.86
CA ALA A 379 5.65 -18.69 0.66
C ALA A 379 6.27 -19.58 -0.42
N CYS A 380 7.06 -19.00 -1.34
CA CYS A 380 7.73 -19.77 -2.36
C CYS A 380 8.56 -20.91 -1.74
N GLN A 381 8.30 -22.17 -2.14
CA GLN A 381 9.20 -23.27 -1.84
C GLN A 381 10.08 -23.56 -3.06
N ALA A 382 11.30 -24.07 -2.82
CA ALA A 382 12.21 -24.44 -3.89
C ALA A 382 11.62 -25.47 -4.88
N ALA A 383 10.66 -26.29 -4.44
CA ALA A 383 9.96 -27.24 -5.30
C ALA A 383 8.98 -26.55 -6.27
N ASP A 384 8.35 -25.45 -5.85
CA ASP A 384 7.40 -24.70 -6.66
C ASP A 384 8.12 -23.90 -7.74
N VAL A 385 9.22 -23.26 -7.37
CA VAL A 385 10.04 -22.44 -8.28
C VAL A 385 10.60 -23.25 -9.44
N LYS A 386 10.87 -24.56 -9.27
CA LYS A 386 11.30 -25.45 -10.37
C LYS A 386 10.29 -25.58 -11.50
N LYS A 387 9.02 -25.27 -11.26
CA LYS A 387 7.94 -25.31 -12.25
C LYS A 387 7.65 -23.93 -12.85
N MET A 388 8.33 -22.89 -12.38
CA MET A 388 8.12 -21.50 -12.78
C MET A 388 9.15 -21.06 -13.82
N ASP A 389 8.84 -19.98 -14.54
CA ASP A 389 9.75 -19.36 -15.51
C ASP A 389 10.81 -18.50 -14.80
N VAL A 390 11.78 -19.17 -14.17
CA VAL A 390 12.89 -18.52 -13.44
C VAL A 390 13.67 -17.57 -14.33
N ALA A 391 13.92 -17.97 -15.59
CA ALA A 391 14.61 -17.13 -16.56
C ALA A 391 13.79 -15.87 -16.87
N GLY A 392 12.49 -16.02 -17.11
CA GLY A 392 11.58 -14.89 -17.33
C GLY A 392 11.52 -13.94 -16.14
N MET A 393 11.50 -14.45 -14.91
CA MET A 393 11.56 -13.63 -13.69
C MET A 393 12.85 -12.81 -13.62
N LYS A 394 14.02 -13.43 -13.86
CA LYS A 394 15.30 -12.72 -13.90
C LYS A 394 15.29 -11.64 -14.98
N GLU A 395 14.88 -12.00 -16.19
CA GLU A 395 14.76 -11.08 -17.33
C GLU A 395 13.83 -9.89 -17.04
N LEU A 396 12.76 -10.09 -16.27
CA LEU A 396 11.86 -9.03 -15.85
C LEU A 396 12.54 -8.08 -14.85
N TYR A 397 13.13 -8.62 -13.78
CA TYR A 397 13.77 -7.80 -12.74
C TYR A 397 15.02 -7.05 -13.25
N ASP A 398 15.72 -7.60 -14.24
CA ASP A 398 16.80 -6.90 -14.93
C ASP A 398 16.26 -5.72 -15.77
N ALA A 399 15.03 -5.83 -16.29
CA ALA A 399 14.42 -4.86 -17.21
C ALA A 399 13.62 -3.73 -16.54
N VAL A 400 13.10 -3.93 -15.31
CA VAL A 400 12.35 -2.87 -14.59
C VAL A 400 13.24 -1.68 -14.22
N ASP A 401 12.66 -0.49 -14.12
CA ASP A 401 13.37 0.69 -13.61
C ASP A 401 13.47 0.69 -12.07
N PHE A 402 12.48 0.10 -11.40
CA PHE A 402 12.42 -0.01 -9.95
C PHE A 402 11.80 -1.34 -9.50
N VAL A 403 12.11 -1.74 -8.27
CA VAL A 403 11.51 -2.88 -7.58
C VAL A 403 10.69 -2.35 -6.40
N GLY A 404 9.43 -2.77 -6.29
CA GLY A 404 8.54 -2.33 -5.23
C GLY A 404 8.07 -3.47 -4.33
N ILE A 405 7.83 -3.19 -3.04
CA ILE A 405 7.16 -4.10 -2.10
C ILE A 405 6.21 -3.39 -1.14
N SER A 406 5.11 -4.04 -0.75
CA SER A 406 4.37 -3.66 0.45
C SER A 406 5.18 -4.04 1.69
N SER A 407 5.40 -3.14 2.64
CA SER A 407 6.38 -3.31 3.72
C SER A 407 5.77 -2.98 5.09
N TYR A 408 5.76 -3.98 5.96
CA TYR A 408 5.20 -3.90 7.32
C TYR A 408 6.19 -4.52 8.31
N PRO A 409 7.35 -3.89 8.54
CA PRO A 409 8.39 -4.44 9.40
C PRO A 409 7.91 -4.57 10.84
N ARG A 410 8.34 -5.67 11.50
CA ARG A 410 8.26 -5.82 12.95
C ARG A 410 9.33 -4.96 13.62
N TYR A 411 9.06 -4.49 14.83
CA TYR A 411 10.00 -3.62 15.55
C TYR A 411 9.98 -3.92 17.05
N HIS A 412 11.10 -4.42 17.56
CA HIS A 412 11.29 -4.78 18.96
C HIS A 412 12.40 -3.92 19.60
N GLY A 413 12.55 -2.67 19.13
CA GLY A 413 13.48 -1.69 19.68
C GLY A 413 14.80 -1.54 18.90
N LYS A 414 15.04 -2.30 17.83
CA LYS A 414 16.27 -2.18 17.03
C LYS A 414 15.98 -1.65 15.63
N LEU A 415 16.70 -0.60 15.22
CA LEU A 415 16.49 0.00 13.89
C LEU A 415 16.72 -0.97 12.72
N ALA A 416 17.59 -1.96 12.89
CA ALA A 416 17.83 -2.98 11.85
C ALA A 416 16.59 -3.85 11.57
N GLU A 417 15.65 -3.96 12.51
CA GLU A 417 14.41 -4.72 12.32
C GLU A 417 13.46 -4.04 11.32
N MET A 418 13.68 -2.76 10.97
CA MET A 418 12.99 -2.11 9.86
C MET A 418 13.30 -2.73 8.49
N GLU A 419 14.33 -3.59 8.39
CA GLU A 419 14.62 -4.39 7.21
C GLU A 419 13.83 -5.73 7.14
N ASP A 420 13.04 -6.11 8.16
CA ASP A 420 12.41 -7.46 8.26
C ASP A 420 11.60 -7.83 7.01
N SER A 421 10.71 -6.96 6.53
CA SER A 421 9.93 -7.19 5.30
C SER A 421 10.83 -7.33 4.06
N THR A 422 11.88 -6.52 3.96
CA THR A 422 12.81 -6.58 2.82
C THR A 422 13.64 -7.86 2.85
N GLN A 423 14.05 -8.29 4.04
CA GLN A 423 14.80 -9.53 4.22
C GLN A 423 13.98 -10.74 3.78
N MET A 424 12.68 -10.80 4.11
CA MET A 424 11.80 -11.87 3.64
C MET A 424 11.70 -11.88 2.11
N PHE A 425 11.47 -10.71 1.52
CA PHE A 425 11.36 -10.57 0.08
C PHE A 425 12.65 -10.98 -0.66
N ASP A 426 13.81 -10.53 -0.18
CA ASP A 426 15.12 -10.89 -0.73
C ASP A 426 15.38 -12.41 -0.66
N GLN A 427 14.97 -13.07 0.42
CA GLN A 427 15.07 -14.53 0.55
C GLN A 427 14.24 -15.25 -0.50
N GLU A 428 13.03 -14.78 -0.80
CA GLU A 428 12.18 -15.37 -1.83
C GLU A 428 12.72 -15.09 -3.25
N LEU A 429 13.21 -13.87 -3.52
CA LEU A 429 13.84 -13.53 -4.80
C LEU A 429 15.07 -14.39 -5.12
N LYS A 430 15.86 -14.74 -4.10
CA LYS A 430 17.03 -15.62 -4.26
C LYS A 430 16.66 -17.00 -4.80
N LEU A 431 15.44 -17.48 -4.56
CA LEU A 431 14.97 -18.75 -5.16
C LEU A 431 14.89 -18.66 -6.69
N PHE A 432 14.69 -17.46 -7.24
CA PHE A 432 14.70 -17.18 -8.68
C PHE A 432 16.08 -16.76 -9.22
N GLY A 433 17.14 -16.84 -8.39
CA GLY A 433 18.47 -16.40 -8.79
C GLY A 433 18.59 -14.89 -9.00
N ILE A 434 17.75 -14.11 -8.31
CA ILE A 434 17.74 -12.65 -8.30
C ILE A 434 18.42 -12.17 -7.01
N ASP A 435 19.40 -11.27 -7.15
CA ASP A 435 20.14 -10.67 -6.04
C ASP A 435 19.65 -9.22 -5.86
N LEU A 436 18.76 -9.01 -4.89
CA LEU A 436 18.15 -7.70 -4.66
C LEU A 436 19.18 -6.65 -4.23
N VAL A 437 20.16 -7.04 -3.43
CA VAL A 437 21.25 -6.15 -2.98
C VAL A 437 22.04 -5.65 -4.18
N LYS A 438 22.38 -6.54 -5.12
CA LYS A 438 23.06 -6.17 -6.37
C LYS A 438 22.22 -5.22 -7.22
N LEU A 439 20.94 -5.54 -7.44
CA LEU A 439 20.02 -4.71 -8.23
C LEU A 439 19.98 -3.27 -7.71
N ILE A 440 19.81 -3.09 -6.40
CA ILE A 440 19.61 -1.78 -5.79
C ILE A 440 20.94 -1.03 -5.63
N ASN A 441 21.94 -1.68 -5.02
CA ASN A 441 23.15 -1.00 -4.57
C ASN A 441 24.23 -0.91 -5.67
N THR A 442 24.22 -1.82 -6.64
CA THR A 442 25.25 -1.87 -7.70
C THR A 442 24.69 -1.48 -9.07
N GLU A 443 23.50 -1.96 -9.42
CA GLU A 443 22.89 -1.70 -10.73
C GLU A 443 21.99 -0.47 -10.75
N GLY A 444 21.80 0.17 -9.58
CA GLY A 444 21.14 1.45 -9.45
C GLY A 444 19.62 1.40 -9.61
N LYS A 445 18.99 0.21 -9.54
CA LYS A 445 17.53 0.10 -9.50
C LYS A 445 17.00 0.83 -8.27
N GLU A 446 15.91 1.58 -8.44
CA GLU A 446 15.24 2.20 -7.30
C GLU A 446 14.47 1.14 -6.51
N PHE A 447 14.43 1.29 -5.18
CA PHE A 447 13.66 0.40 -4.30
C PHE A 447 12.53 1.17 -3.61
N VAL A 448 11.30 0.69 -3.80
CA VAL A 448 10.09 1.42 -3.44
C VAL A 448 9.27 0.62 -2.44
N PHE A 449 8.89 1.23 -1.32
CA PHE A 449 7.82 0.69 -0.48
C PHE A 449 6.50 1.30 -0.93
N ASN A 450 5.73 0.56 -1.74
CA ASN A 450 4.44 1.03 -2.27
C ASN A 450 3.33 1.04 -1.23
N GLU A 451 3.51 0.26 -0.17
CA GLU A 451 2.71 0.31 1.04
C GLU A 451 3.64 0.25 2.25
N PHE A 452 3.38 1.08 3.24
CA PHE A 452 4.19 1.17 4.44
C PHE A 452 3.33 1.57 5.63
N GLY A 453 3.53 0.91 6.76
CA GLY A 453 2.86 1.30 7.99
C GLY A 453 2.69 0.14 8.97
N ILE A 454 1.80 0.36 9.93
CA ILE A 454 1.42 -0.61 10.95
C ILE A 454 -0.10 -0.53 11.13
N GLY A 455 -0.80 -1.67 11.05
CA GLY A 455 -2.25 -1.69 10.92
C GLY A 455 -3.02 -1.76 12.23
N GLY A 456 -2.47 -2.40 13.27
CA GLY A 456 -3.14 -2.47 14.58
C GLY A 456 -4.31 -3.46 14.66
N GLY A 457 -4.45 -4.38 13.70
CA GLY A 457 -5.40 -5.50 13.76
C GLY A 457 -4.85 -6.66 14.59
N ALA A 458 -5.75 -7.51 15.08
CA ALA A 458 -5.45 -8.76 15.76
C ALA A 458 -6.03 -9.99 15.04
N SER A 459 -6.71 -9.79 13.90
CA SER A 459 -7.27 -10.86 13.06
C SER A 459 -6.98 -10.61 11.58
N VAL A 460 -6.89 -11.69 10.81
CA VAL A 460 -6.74 -11.66 9.34
C VAL A 460 -7.96 -11.02 8.67
N SER A 461 -9.15 -11.24 9.24
CA SER A 461 -10.42 -10.66 8.79
C SER A 461 -10.53 -9.15 9.03
N GLY A 462 -9.62 -8.57 9.82
CA GLY A 462 -9.61 -7.15 10.18
C GLY A 462 -10.87 -6.66 10.91
N ASP A 463 -11.57 -7.57 11.58
CA ASP A 463 -12.73 -7.29 12.43
C ASP A 463 -12.37 -7.15 13.93
N ALA A 464 -11.16 -7.59 14.30
CA ALA A 464 -10.66 -7.54 15.66
C ALA A 464 -9.52 -6.51 15.77
N PRO A 465 -9.74 -5.37 16.42
CA PRO A 465 -8.67 -4.43 16.73
C PRO A 465 -7.74 -4.96 17.83
N ALA A 466 -6.44 -4.74 17.68
CA ALA A 466 -5.47 -5.09 18.70
C ALA A 466 -5.70 -4.29 19.99
N ARG A 467 -5.35 -4.93 21.10
CA ARG A 467 -5.50 -4.40 22.47
C ARG A 467 -4.18 -4.44 23.25
N THR A 468 -3.19 -5.15 22.74
CA THR A 468 -1.83 -5.22 23.29
C THR A 468 -0.81 -5.03 22.17
N TRP A 469 0.41 -4.62 22.53
CA TRP A 469 1.51 -4.54 21.56
C TRP A 469 1.79 -5.90 20.91
N ALA A 470 1.84 -6.98 21.69
CA ALA A 470 2.12 -8.33 21.17
C ALA A 470 1.14 -8.77 20.05
N GLN A 471 -0.11 -8.32 20.09
CA GLN A 471 -1.07 -8.58 19.01
C GLN A 471 -0.72 -7.82 17.73
N VAL A 472 -0.32 -6.55 17.84
CA VAL A 472 0.13 -5.74 16.69
C VAL A 472 1.41 -6.32 16.11
N ASP A 473 2.36 -6.67 16.97
CA ASP A 473 3.68 -7.21 16.62
C ASP A 473 3.62 -8.56 15.91
N ASN A 474 2.67 -9.41 16.27
CA ASN A 474 2.46 -10.71 15.61
C ASN A 474 1.98 -10.58 14.15
N GLY A 475 1.43 -9.42 13.77
CA GLY A 475 0.95 -9.17 12.42
C GLY A 475 0.83 -7.68 12.16
N PRO A 476 1.95 -6.95 12.00
CA PRO A 476 1.93 -5.49 11.80
C PRO A 476 1.20 -5.08 10.51
N PHE A 477 1.10 -6.00 9.55
CA PHE A 477 0.33 -5.83 8.33
C PHE A 477 -1.18 -6.00 8.54
N PHE A 478 -1.65 -6.62 9.63
CA PHE A 478 -3.09 -6.66 9.92
C PHE A 478 -3.56 -5.31 10.43
N GLY A 479 -4.65 -4.83 9.86
CA GLY A 479 -5.38 -3.67 10.33
C GLY A 479 -6.83 -4.00 10.60
N VAL A 480 -7.62 -2.97 10.82
CA VAL A 480 -9.04 -3.04 11.16
C VAL A 480 -9.79 -2.39 10.03
N TYR A 481 -10.63 -3.13 9.33
CA TYR A 481 -11.32 -2.64 8.15
C TYR A 481 -12.54 -1.79 8.50
N GLY A 482 -12.84 -0.84 7.61
CA GLY A 482 -14.05 -0.03 7.64
C GLY A 482 -13.88 1.36 8.27
N PRO A 483 -14.94 2.18 8.21
CA PRO A 483 -14.91 3.54 8.70
C PRO A 483 -14.55 3.64 10.18
N TYR A 484 -13.89 4.73 10.56
CA TYR A 484 -13.53 4.95 11.96
C TYR A 484 -14.74 4.85 12.89
N THR A 485 -14.61 4.02 13.92
CA THR A 485 -15.47 4.02 15.10
C THR A 485 -14.58 3.84 16.34
N ARG A 486 -15.03 4.32 17.50
CA ARG A 486 -14.25 4.14 18.75
C ARG A 486 -14.05 2.66 19.11
N LYS A 487 -14.99 1.79 18.70
CA LYS A 487 -14.93 0.35 18.91
C LYS A 487 -13.79 -0.28 18.10
N LEU A 488 -13.65 0.13 16.84
CA LEU A 488 -12.67 -0.39 15.90
C LEU A 488 -11.29 0.24 16.06
N ASP A 489 -11.17 1.36 16.78
CA ASP A 489 -9.89 2.04 17.03
C ASP A 489 -8.91 1.16 17.85
N PRO A 490 -7.80 0.66 17.24
CA PRO A 490 -6.80 -0.12 17.97
C PRO A 490 -5.83 0.77 18.76
N TRP A 491 -5.71 2.03 18.36
CA TRP A 491 -4.84 3.03 18.96
C TRP A 491 -5.52 3.77 20.11
N ARG A 492 -6.84 3.64 20.23
CA ARG A 492 -7.70 4.25 21.26
C ARG A 492 -7.47 5.76 21.38
N LEU A 493 -7.44 6.45 20.25
CA LEU A 493 -7.17 7.89 20.15
C LEU A 493 -8.25 8.76 20.81
N PHE A 494 -9.44 8.19 21.04
CA PHE A 494 -10.51 8.81 21.81
C PHE A 494 -10.18 8.96 23.31
N LEU A 495 -9.17 8.24 23.82
CA LEU A 495 -8.71 8.42 25.19
C LEU A 495 -7.78 9.65 25.28
N PRO A 496 -7.77 10.37 26.41
CA PRO A 496 -6.83 11.46 26.65
C PRO A 496 -5.38 11.04 26.38
N TYR A 497 -4.56 11.95 25.86
CA TYR A 497 -3.16 11.66 25.49
C TYR A 497 -2.31 11.11 26.66
N ASN A 498 -2.63 11.51 27.89
CA ASN A 498 -1.97 11.04 29.10
C ASN A 498 -2.39 9.61 29.52
N VAL A 499 -3.36 8.99 28.85
CA VAL A 499 -3.72 7.59 29.03
C VAL A 499 -2.94 6.76 28.02
N LEU A 500 -1.77 6.28 28.45
CA LEU A 500 -0.93 5.43 27.62
C LEU A 500 -1.56 4.04 27.47
N VAL A 501 -2.02 3.76 26.26
CA VAL A 501 -2.38 2.42 25.82
C VAL A 501 -1.17 1.85 25.11
N GLY A 502 -0.73 0.65 25.48
CA GLY A 502 0.50 0.06 24.93
C GLY A 502 0.53 0.00 23.39
N THR A 503 -0.62 -0.12 22.72
CA THR A 503 -0.71 -0.09 21.25
C THR A 503 -0.38 1.27 20.66
N ARG A 504 -0.86 2.37 21.25
CA ARG A 504 -0.57 3.74 20.80
C ARG A 504 0.89 4.11 21.00
N GLN A 505 1.44 3.76 22.17
CA GLN A 505 2.86 3.97 22.44
C GLN A 505 3.74 3.21 21.45
N ALA A 506 3.44 1.94 21.19
CA ALA A 506 4.21 1.14 20.23
C ALA A 506 4.12 1.69 18.80
N MET A 507 2.95 2.20 18.39
CA MET A 507 2.81 2.93 17.11
C MET A 507 3.74 4.15 17.06
N HIS A 508 3.81 4.96 18.12
CA HIS A 508 4.72 6.12 18.18
C HIS A 508 6.19 5.71 18.08
N GLU A 509 6.58 4.67 18.81
CA GLU A 509 7.94 4.11 18.78
C GLU A 509 8.28 3.57 17.38
N TRP A 510 7.36 2.87 16.74
CA TRP A 510 7.51 2.34 15.39
C TRP A 510 7.74 3.46 14.37
N TYR A 511 6.91 4.51 14.33
CA TYR A 511 7.08 5.63 13.39
C TYR A 511 8.33 6.47 13.68
N THR A 512 8.72 6.60 14.95
CA THR A 512 9.98 7.23 15.33
C THR A 512 11.17 6.44 14.77
N ALA A 513 11.17 5.12 14.96
CA ALA A 513 12.21 4.24 14.42
C ALA A 513 12.24 4.25 12.89
N ALA A 514 11.06 4.25 12.23
CA ALA A 514 10.95 4.31 10.78
C ALA A 514 11.56 5.60 10.20
N THR A 515 11.25 6.77 10.80
CA THR A 515 11.83 8.05 10.34
C THR A 515 13.35 8.11 10.58
N MET A 516 13.84 7.61 11.72
CA MET A 516 15.29 7.51 11.98
C MET A 516 16.02 6.60 10.96
N TRP A 517 15.39 5.50 10.57
CA TRP A 517 15.90 4.56 9.58
C TRP A 517 15.87 5.18 8.16
N LEU A 518 14.75 5.79 7.76
CA LEU A 518 14.60 6.44 6.45
C LEU A 518 15.42 7.71 6.31
N ALA A 519 15.79 8.40 7.39
CA ALA A 519 16.76 9.50 7.33
C ALA A 519 18.13 9.06 6.78
N ARG A 520 18.41 7.75 6.80
CA ARG A 520 19.62 7.11 6.24
C ARG A 520 19.38 6.44 4.88
N LYS A 521 18.22 6.68 4.26
CA LYS A 521 17.72 5.99 3.07
C LYS A 521 17.58 4.47 3.27
N GLY A 522 17.16 4.04 4.45
CA GLY A 522 16.98 2.63 4.77
C GLY A 522 18.08 2.09 5.67
N GLY A 523 18.36 0.79 5.55
CA GLY A 523 19.25 0.07 6.45
C GLY A 523 20.64 -0.17 5.86
N PRO A 524 21.51 -0.87 6.60
CA PRO A 524 22.87 -1.16 6.15
C PRO A 524 22.91 -2.10 4.94
N THR A 525 21.85 -2.84 4.67
CA THR A 525 21.81 -3.87 3.63
C THR A 525 21.08 -3.37 2.40
N TRP A 526 19.89 -2.79 2.58
CA TRP A 526 19.04 -2.33 1.48
C TRP A 526 18.75 -0.83 1.58
N ARG A 527 19.12 -0.10 0.52
CA ARG A 527 18.68 1.28 0.30
C ARG A 527 17.18 1.27 -0.06
N VAL A 528 16.42 2.21 0.48
CA VAL A 528 15.04 2.51 0.10
C VAL A 528 14.98 3.91 -0.48
N ASP A 529 14.49 4.03 -1.70
CA ASP A 529 14.44 5.30 -2.44
C ASP A 529 13.12 6.04 -2.23
N HIS A 530 12.01 5.31 -2.14
CA HIS A 530 10.67 5.88 -1.97
C HIS A 530 9.83 5.05 -0.99
N VAL A 531 9.00 5.73 -0.18
CA VAL A 531 8.07 5.11 0.76
C VAL A 531 6.72 5.78 0.66
N PHE A 532 5.67 4.96 0.53
CA PHE A 532 4.29 5.39 0.45
C PHE A 532 3.46 4.68 1.52
N MET A 533 2.79 5.45 2.37
CA MET A 533 1.99 4.90 3.45
C MET A 533 0.71 4.25 2.94
N TRP A 534 0.29 3.16 3.58
CA TRP A 534 -1.05 2.62 3.37
C TRP A 534 -2.08 3.46 4.12
N ASN A 535 -2.61 4.49 3.47
CA ASN A 535 -3.58 5.39 4.06
C ASN A 535 -5.02 4.90 3.87
N LEU A 536 -5.35 3.75 4.46
CA LEU A 536 -6.73 3.28 4.56
C LEU A 536 -7.01 2.70 5.96
N ASN A 537 -8.23 2.91 6.46
CA ASN A 537 -8.71 2.41 7.74
C ASN A 537 -7.71 2.64 8.90
N SER A 538 -7.46 1.65 9.75
CA SER A 538 -6.60 1.82 10.94
C SER A 538 -5.11 2.03 10.64
N TRP A 539 -4.64 1.74 9.42
CA TRP A 539 -3.28 2.08 8.99
C TRP A 539 -3.15 3.59 8.69
N ASP A 540 -4.26 4.29 8.43
CA ASP A 540 -4.30 5.70 8.08
C ASP A 540 -4.21 6.63 9.30
N VAL A 541 -3.07 6.58 9.97
CA VAL A 541 -2.75 7.44 11.13
C VAL A 541 -2.61 8.93 10.78
N GLN A 542 -2.67 9.27 9.49
CA GLN A 542 -2.69 10.65 8.98
C GLN A 542 -4.12 11.13 8.66
N ALA A 543 -5.09 10.21 8.60
CA ALA A 543 -6.45 10.39 8.12
C ALA A 543 -6.56 11.05 6.73
N ILE A 544 -5.78 10.54 5.78
CA ILE A 544 -5.87 10.96 4.38
C ILE A 544 -7.19 10.49 3.79
N HIS A 545 -7.50 9.20 3.89
CA HIS A 545 -8.71 8.62 3.31
C HIS A 545 -9.97 9.09 4.03
N MET A 546 -11.06 9.17 3.26
CA MET A 546 -12.32 9.73 3.73
C MET A 546 -12.95 8.93 4.86
N GLU A 547 -12.82 7.60 4.83
CA GLU A 547 -13.36 6.70 5.85
C GLU A 547 -12.58 6.72 7.17
N SER A 548 -11.37 7.29 7.17
CA SER A 548 -10.52 7.38 8.36
C SER A 548 -10.98 8.46 9.35
N THR A 549 -11.99 9.25 8.98
CA THR A 549 -12.63 10.26 9.83
C THR A 549 -14.14 10.13 9.72
N THR A 550 -14.80 9.98 10.87
CA THR A 550 -16.26 9.98 10.96
C THR A 550 -16.71 10.96 12.05
N LYS A 551 -18.02 11.06 12.28
CA LYS A 551 -18.56 11.82 13.42
C LYS A 551 -18.11 11.30 14.80
N GLU A 552 -17.62 10.06 14.89
CA GLU A 552 -17.16 9.46 16.15
C GLU A 552 -15.73 9.84 16.52
N GLY A 553 -14.93 10.29 15.54
CA GLY A 553 -13.52 10.62 15.68
C GLY A 553 -12.72 10.30 14.41
N SER A 554 -11.44 10.00 14.57
CA SER A 554 -10.56 9.68 13.44
C SER A 554 -9.40 8.77 13.87
N TYR A 555 -8.86 8.01 12.92
CA TYR A 555 -7.58 7.31 13.09
C TYR A 555 -6.37 8.25 13.11
N ARG A 556 -6.55 9.56 12.86
CA ARG A 556 -5.50 10.57 12.90
C ARG A 556 -4.83 10.66 14.28
N ASP A 557 -3.55 10.33 14.36
CA ASP A 557 -2.72 10.60 15.54
C ASP A 557 -1.80 11.79 15.26
N GLU A 558 -2.01 12.90 15.98
CA GLU A 558 -1.26 14.15 15.76
C GLU A 558 0.25 14.01 16.04
N ALA A 559 0.66 13.11 16.95
CA ALA A 559 2.07 12.91 17.24
C ALA A 559 2.75 12.19 16.07
N VAL A 560 2.15 11.12 15.54
CA VAL A 560 2.66 10.42 14.35
C VAL A 560 2.65 11.32 13.12
N TYR A 561 1.56 12.06 12.90
CA TYR A 561 1.48 13.05 11.83
C TYR A 561 2.61 14.09 11.94
N GLY A 562 2.88 14.59 13.16
CA GLY A 562 3.98 15.52 13.43
C GLY A 562 5.37 14.92 13.19
N ILE A 563 5.59 13.66 13.58
CA ILE A 563 6.84 12.91 13.32
C ILE A 563 7.09 12.81 11.81
N ILE A 564 6.10 12.34 11.04
CA ILE A 564 6.21 12.16 9.59
C ILE A 564 6.45 13.50 8.90
N ARG A 565 5.64 14.53 9.23
CA ARG A 565 5.76 15.85 8.61
C ARG A 565 7.13 16.48 8.88
N SER A 566 7.61 16.40 10.10
CA SER A 566 8.93 16.93 10.47
C SER A 566 10.04 16.20 9.71
N HIS A 567 9.96 14.87 9.62
CA HIS A 567 10.89 14.05 8.84
C HIS A 567 10.92 14.46 7.36
N ASN A 568 9.76 14.54 6.71
CA ASN A 568 9.66 14.92 5.29
C ASN A 568 10.25 16.30 5.02
N LEU A 569 9.92 17.30 5.86
CA LEU A 569 10.48 18.65 5.72
C LEU A 569 12.00 18.65 5.88
N MET A 570 12.54 17.93 6.88
CA MET A 570 13.99 17.81 7.07
C MET A 570 14.69 17.12 5.88
N THR A 571 14.13 16.02 5.37
CA THR A 571 14.67 15.32 4.19
C THR A 571 14.73 16.23 2.97
N ARG A 572 13.75 17.14 2.83
CA ARG A 572 13.71 18.16 1.77
C ARG A 572 14.62 19.35 2.03
N GLY A 573 15.34 19.39 3.16
CA GLY A 573 16.18 20.54 3.56
C GLY A 573 15.38 21.78 3.96
N LEU A 574 14.09 21.61 4.29
CA LEU A 574 13.20 22.69 4.74
C LEU A 574 13.19 22.70 6.27
N THR A 575 13.83 23.69 6.89
CA THR A 575 13.83 23.90 8.34
C THR A 575 12.94 25.09 8.71
N GLY A 576 12.02 24.90 9.66
CA GLY A 576 11.12 25.95 10.15
C GLY A 576 9.64 25.60 9.99
N TYR A 577 8.84 25.94 11.00
CA TYR A 577 7.38 25.81 11.01
C TYR A 577 6.67 26.84 10.11
N ASP A 578 7.43 27.71 9.45
CA ASP A 578 6.95 28.76 8.55
C ASP A 578 7.19 28.28 7.10
N ALA A 579 6.29 27.57 6.42
CA ALA A 579 4.84 27.72 6.41
C ALA A 579 4.13 26.39 6.11
N PRO A 580 2.94 26.13 6.69
CA PRO A 580 1.92 25.36 6.00
C PRO A 580 1.56 26.11 4.72
N GLY A 581 2.18 25.75 3.60
CA GLY A 581 2.04 26.49 2.34
C GLY A 581 3.29 27.15 1.78
N SER A 582 4.50 26.58 1.90
CA SER A 582 5.51 26.70 0.82
C SER A 582 5.10 25.87 -0.42
N LEU A 583 3.81 25.91 -0.73
CA LEU A 583 3.24 25.78 -2.05
C LEU A 583 3.65 27.05 -2.82
N PRO A 584 3.94 26.99 -4.13
CA PRO A 584 3.94 28.20 -4.96
C PRO A 584 2.60 28.96 -4.75
N PRO A 585 2.59 30.30 -4.85
CA PRO A 585 1.45 31.11 -4.45
C PRO A 585 0.18 30.70 -5.22
N TYR A 586 -0.93 30.53 -4.50
CA TYR A 586 -2.28 30.50 -5.07
C TYR A 586 -2.65 31.87 -5.65
#